data_AF-A0A7W3LZU8-F1
#
_entry.id   AF-A0A7W3LZU8-F1
#
_cell.length_a   1.000
_cell.length_b   1.000
_cell.length_c   1.000
_cell.angle_alpha   90.00
_cell.angle_beta   90.00
_cell.angle_gamma   90.00
#
_symmetry.space_group_name_H-M   'P 1'
#
loop_
_entity.id
_entity.type
_entity.pdbx_description
1 polymer ?
#
loop_
_entity_poly.entity_id
_entity_poly.type
_entity_poly.pdbx_seq_one_letter_code
_entity_poly.pdbx_strand_id
1 'polypeptide(L)'
;MTDPYPAGPPPGQPTPATGAPRQEEPSLGQLLGAVTADLQKLFRQELELAKVEMRTEAVKTGKAAGMLGGAGFAAYMVLLFGSLALVYGLANVMDTGWAALLVTVVWAVVAAVLYVLGRSRMREVSPKPEQTIETLKEDAQWARHPTR
;
A
#
# COMPACT_ATOMS: atom_id res chain seq x y z
N MET A 1 -39.84 88.65 45.18
CA MET A 1 -38.68 87.79 44.87
C MET A 1 -38.86 86.50 45.66
N THR A 2 -39.85 85.66 45.34
CA THR A 2 -39.84 84.55 44.35
C THR A 2 -38.71 83.53 44.59
N ASP A 3 -39.09 82.46 45.29
CA ASP A 3 -38.58 81.06 45.28
C ASP A 3 -38.36 80.49 43.85
N PRO A 4 -37.84 79.25 43.61
CA PRO A 4 -37.23 78.25 44.51
C PRO A 4 -36.02 77.45 43.92
N TYR A 5 -35.45 76.58 44.77
CA TYR A 5 -34.62 75.37 44.54
C TYR A 5 -34.50 74.78 43.10
N PRO A 6 -33.29 74.46 42.58
CA PRO A 6 -33.15 73.60 41.41
C PRO A 6 -33.18 72.11 41.77
N ALA A 7 -34.04 71.38 41.06
CA ALA A 7 -34.36 69.97 41.20
C ALA A 7 -33.15 69.02 41.03
N GLY A 8 -33.21 67.85 41.69
CA GLY A 8 -32.25 66.77 41.53
C GLY A 8 -32.24 66.16 40.10
N PRO A 9 -31.23 65.36 39.76
CA PRO A 9 -31.10 64.75 38.45
C PRO A 9 -32.29 63.83 38.13
N PRO A 10 -32.79 63.80 36.88
CA PRO A 10 -33.94 63.01 36.49
C PRO A 10 -33.66 61.50 36.62
N PRO A 11 -34.65 60.69 37.04
CA PRO A 11 -34.49 59.24 37.10
C PRO A 11 -34.37 58.63 35.69
N GLY A 12 -33.31 57.84 35.51
CA GLY A 12 -33.21 56.68 34.61
C GLY A 12 -33.68 56.85 33.16
N GLN A 13 -32.77 57.29 32.29
CA GLN A 13 -32.85 56.84 30.90
C GLN A 13 -32.40 55.37 30.84
N PRO A 14 -33.17 54.44 30.27
CA PRO A 14 -32.67 53.12 29.93
C PRO A 14 -31.55 53.32 28.91
N THR A 15 -30.31 53.12 29.33
CA THR A 15 -29.20 52.93 28.41
C THR A 15 -29.58 51.73 27.54
N PRO A 16 -29.59 51.81 26.20
CA PRO A 16 -29.62 50.62 25.39
C PRO A 16 -28.33 49.89 25.71
N ALA A 17 -28.42 48.87 26.57
CA ALA A 17 -27.32 47.95 26.77
C ALA A 17 -26.94 47.48 25.38
N THR A 18 -25.75 47.89 24.93
CA THR A 18 -25.09 47.33 23.77
C THR A 18 -25.15 45.83 23.94
N GLY A 19 -26.01 45.19 23.14
CA GLY A 19 -26.10 43.74 23.09
C GLY A 19 -24.77 43.24 22.57
N ALA A 20 -23.83 42.98 23.48
CA ALA A 20 -22.77 42.02 23.23
C ALA A 20 -23.48 40.77 22.70
N PRO A 21 -23.07 40.21 21.54
CA PRO A 21 -23.72 39.03 21.03
C PRO A 21 -23.67 37.98 22.13
N ARG A 22 -24.84 37.61 22.66
CA ARG A 22 -24.97 36.46 23.55
C ARG A 22 -24.30 35.32 22.82
N GLN A 23 -23.18 34.82 23.34
CA GLN A 23 -22.62 33.57 22.90
C GLN A 23 -23.68 32.53 23.27
N GLU A 24 -24.57 32.23 22.32
CA GLU A 24 -25.52 31.15 22.42
C GLU A 24 -24.69 29.88 22.64
N GLU A 25 -24.90 29.22 23.77
CA GLU A 25 -24.28 27.94 24.04
C GLU A 25 -24.58 27.00 22.86
N PRO A 26 -23.57 26.29 22.33
CA PRO A 26 -23.77 25.46 21.16
C PRO A 26 -24.90 24.46 21.43
N SER A 27 -25.91 24.45 20.57
CA SER A 27 -27.01 23.51 20.73
C SER A 27 -26.49 22.07 20.59
N LEU A 28 -27.15 21.10 21.24
CA LEU A 28 -26.80 19.67 21.14
C LEU A 28 -26.67 19.18 19.67
N GLY A 29 -27.46 19.75 18.76
CA GLY A 29 -27.37 19.48 17.32
C GLY A 29 -26.09 20.01 16.67
N GLN A 30 -25.59 21.17 17.10
CA GLN A 30 -24.31 21.73 16.64
C GLN A 30 -23.12 20.91 17.15
N LEU A 31 -23.16 20.42 18.39
CA LEU A 31 -22.11 19.55 18.95
C LEU A 31 -22.04 18.20 18.23
N LEU A 32 -23.19 17.57 17.95
CA LEU A 32 -23.23 16.31 17.21
C LEU A 32 -22.78 16.48 15.75
N GLY A 33 -23.12 17.61 15.13
CA GLY A 33 -22.62 17.99 13.81
C GLY A 33 -21.10 18.17 13.78
N ALA A 34 -20.53 18.82 14.80
CA ALA A 34 -19.09 19.00 14.94
C ALA A 34 -18.34 17.66 15.10
N VAL A 35 -18.82 16.77 15.98
CA VAL A 35 -18.24 15.43 16.16
C VAL A 35 -18.31 14.60 14.88
N THR A 36 -19.43 14.64 14.16
CA THR A 36 -19.58 13.93 12.88
C THR A 36 -18.61 14.48 11.82
N ALA A 37 -18.43 15.80 11.76
CA ALA A 37 -17.47 16.43 10.86
C ALA A 37 -16.02 16.05 11.21
N ASP A 38 -15.68 15.97 12.49
CA ASP A 38 -14.35 15.54 12.95
C ASP A 38 -14.09 14.07 12.63
N LEU A 39 -15.07 13.19 12.80
CA LEU A 39 -14.98 11.79 12.40
C LEU A 39 -14.80 11.63 10.88
N GLN A 40 -15.54 12.39 10.08
CA GLN A 40 -15.37 12.43 8.62
C GLN A 40 -13.98 12.92 8.22
N LYS A 41 -13.43 13.89 8.97
CA LYS A 41 -12.08 14.40 8.76
C LYS A 41 -11.02 13.34 9.07
N LEU A 42 -11.14 12.62 10.18
CA LEU A 42 -10.24 11.52 10.54
C LEU A 42 -10.27 10.40 9.49
N PHE A 43 -11.46 9.99 9.07
CA PHE A 43 -11.61 8.96 8.03
C PHE A 43 -10.93 9.36 6.72
N ARG A 44 -11.10 10.62 6.29
CA ARG A 44 -10.41 11.14 5.10
C ARG A 44 -8.90 11.15 5.29
N GLN A 45 -8.40 11.50 6.47
CA GLN A 45 -6.98 11.51 6.77
C GLN A 45 -6.37 10.11 6.77
N GLU A 46 -7.04 9.11 7.35
CA GLU A 46 -6.58 7.72 7.28
C GLU A 46 -6.54 7.20 5.85
N LEU A 47 -7.55 7.53 5.04
CA LEU A 47 -7.56 7.17 3.62
C LEU A 47 -6.45 7.87 2.83
N GLU A 48 -6.19 9.15 3.09
CA GLU A 48 -5.08 9.87 2.45
C GLU A 48 -3.73 9.29 2.86
N LEU A 49 -3.55 8.96 4.14
CA LEU A 49 -2.34 8.33 4.65
C LEU A 49 -2.13 6.94 4.03
N ALA A 50 -3.17 6.09 4.07
CA ALA A 50 -3.12 4.76 3.46
C ALA A 50 -2.81 4.84 1.96
N LYS A 51 -3.37 5.82 1.25
CA LYS A 51 -3.08 6.05 -0.17
C LYS A 51 -1.62 6.47 -0.40
N VAL A 52 -1.07 7.33 0.46
CA VAL A 52 0.34 7.74 0.39
C VAL A 52 1.27 6.57 0.66
N GLU A 53 0.98 5.78 1.70
CA GLU A 53 1.76 4.61 2.09
C GLU A 53 1.72 3.54 0.98
N MET A 54 0.52 3.18 0.51
CA MET A 54 0.33 2.26 -0.63
C MET A 54 1.06 2.74 -1.88
N ARG A 55 1.01 4.03 -2.21
CA ARG A 55 1.74 4.57 -3.37
C ARG A 55 3.25 4.43 -3.18
N THR A 56 3.74 4.72 -1.99
CA THR A 56 5.17 4.63 -1.67
C THR A 56 5.66 3.18 -1.75
N GLU A 57 4.89 2.24 -1.19
CA GLU A 57 5.16 0.81 -1.30
C GLU A 57 5.06 0.31 -2.74
N ALA A 58 4.06 0.75 -3.50
CA ALA A 58 3.87 0.37 -4.90
C ALA A 58 5.03 0.87 -5.77
N VAL A 59 5.51 2.09 -5.57
CA VAL A 59 6.68 2.61 -6.29
C VAL A 59 7.94 1.85 -5.91
N LYS A 60 8.17 1.58 -4.62
CA LYS A 60 9.32 0.81 -4.14
C LYS A 60 9.32 -0.60 -4.72
N THR A 61 8.19 -1.29 -4.63
CA THR A 61 8.00 -2.65 -5.15
C THR A 61 8.08 -2.67 -6.67
N GLY A 62 7.48 -1.69 -7.34
CA GLY A 62 7.55 -1.53 -8.79
C GLY A 62 8.97 -1.30 -9.29
N LYS A 63 9.76 -0.47 -8.59
CA LYS A 63 11.19 -0.27 -8.90
C LYS A 63 11.98 -1.56 -8.68
N ALA A 64 11.75 -2.28 -7.59
CA ALA A 64 12.42 -3.55 -7.32
C ALA A 64 12.08 -4.61 -8.39
N ALA A 65 10.79 -4.76 -8.72
CA ALA A 65 10.34 -5.64 -9.80
C ALA A 65 10.93 -5.24 -11.16
N GLY A 66 10.97 -3.94 -11.46
CA GLY A 66 11.60 -3.41 -12.66
C GLY A 66 13.10 -3.70 -12.73
N MET A 67 13.83 -3.53 -11.63
CA MET A 67 15.26 -3.88 -11.56
C MET A 67 15.49 -5.38 -11.72
N LEU A 68 14.68 -6.24 -11.09
CA LEU A 68 14.77 -7.69 -11.23
C LEU A 68 14.42 -8.14 -12.66
N GLY A 69 13.39 -7.55 -13.26
CA GLY A 69 13.03 -7.80 -14.66
C GLY A 69 14.15 -7.38 -15.62
N GLY A 70 14.71 -6.19 -15.41
CA GLY A 70 15.86 -5.69 -16.17
C GLY A 70 17.10 -6.57 -16.00
N ALA A 71 17.40 -7.02 -14.78
CA ALA A 71 18.50 -7.93 -14.51
C ALA A 71 18.31 -9.29 -15.20
N GLY A 72 17.08 -9.84 -15.18
CA GLY A 72 16.74 -11.06 -15.89
C GLY A 72 16.93 -10.93 -17.41
N PHE A 73 16.47 -9.83 -17.99
CA PHE A 73 16.68 -9.54 -19.41
C PHE A 73 18.16 -9.36 -19.77
N ALA A 74 18.91 -8.61 -18.96
CA ALA A 74 20.35 -8.43 -19.15
C ALA A 74 21.11 -9.76 -19.05
N ALA A 75 20.76 -10.61 -18.08
CA ALA A 75 21.33 -11.95 -17.96
C ALA A 75 21.02 -12.80 -19.20
N TYR A 76 19.78 -12.76 -19.71
CA TYR A 76 19.42 -13.44 -20.96
C TYR A 76 20.25 -12.95 -22.15
N MET A 77 20.47 -11.64 -22.28
CA MET A 77 21.34 -11.07 -23.33
C MET A 77 22.79 -11.53 -23.19
N VAL A 78 23.34 -11.55 -21.98
CA VAL A 78 24.69 -12.09 -21.72
C VAL A 78 24.80 -13.55 -22.13
N LEU A 79 23.79 -14.37 -21.82
CA LEU A 79 23.77 -15.78 -22.23
C LEU A 79 23.68 -15.93 -23.75
N LEU A 80 22.86 -15.11 -24.42
CA LEU A 80 22.74 -15.10 -25.88
C LEU A 80 24.08 -14.75 -26.54
N PHE A 81 24.63 -13.56 -26.24
CA PHE A 81 25.89 -13.11 -26.85
C PHE A 81 27.08 -13.95 -26.42
N GLY A 82 27.10 -14.43 -25.17
CA GLY A 82 28.09 -15.37 -24.68
C GLY A 82 28.06 -16.69 -25.43
N SER A 83 26.87 -17.21 -25.76
CA SER A 83 26.73 -18.41 -26.59
C SER A 83 27.27 -18.20 -28.01
N LEU A 84 26.95 -17.06 -28.63
CA LEU A 84 27.50 -16.71 -29.94
C LEU A 84 29.03 -16.60 -29.88
N ALA A 85 29.55 -15.90 -28.87
CA ALA A 85 30.99 -15.75 -28.67
C ALA A 85 31.68 -17.10 -28.46
N LEU A 86 31.07 -18.04 -27.72
CA LEU A 86 31.59 -19.40 -27.57
C LEU A 86 31.60 -20.15 -28.90
N VAL A 87 30.52 -20.09 -29.68
CA VAL A 87 30.47 -20.75 -31.00
C VAL A 87 31.55 -20.19 -31.93
N TYR A 88 31.65 -18.87 -32.07
CA TYR A 88 32.67 -18.24 -32.90
C TYR A 88 34.09 -18.46 -32.37
N GLY A 89 34.26 -18.50 -31.04
CA GLY A 89 35.52 -18.83 -30.40
C GLY A 89 35.99 -20.24 -30.75
N LEU A 90 35.12 -21.24 -30.58
CA LEU A 90 35.38 -22.63 -30.95
C LEU A 90 35.56 -22.80 -32.46
N ALA A 91 34.88 -21.99 -33.28
CA ALA A 91 35.02 -22.03 -34.74
C ALA A 91 36.46 -21.72 -35.22
N ASN A 92 37.33 -21.15 -34.38
CA ASN A 92 38.75 -20.98 -34.71
C ASN A 92 39.56 -22.29 -34.67
N VAL A 93 39.03 -23.34 -34.03
CA VAL A 93 39.72 -24.62 -33.83
C VAL A 93 38.93 -25.83 -34.34
N MET A 94 37.65 -25.66 -34.69
CA MET A 94 36.79 -26.69 -35.28
C MET A 94 35.77 -26.07 -36.25
N ASP A 95 35.10 -26.90 -37.05
CA ASP A 95 34.01 -26.42 -37.90
C ASP A 95 32.86 -25.81 -37.09
N THR A 96 32.29 -24.72 -37.61
CA THR A 96 31.25 -23.93 -36.94
C THR A 96 30.02 -24.75 -36.57
N GLY A 97 29.65 -25.76 -37.39
CA GLY A 97 28.53 -26.65 -37.10
C GLY A 97 28.77 -27.49 -35.85
N TRP A 98 29.98 -28.05 -35.69
CA TRP A 98 30.37 -28.81 -34.50
C TRP A 98 30.49 -27.91 -33.26
N ALA A 99 31.00 -26.69 -33.42
CA ALA A 99 31.05 -25.70 -32.35
C ALA A 99 29.64 -25.36 -31.83
N ALA A 100 28.70 -25.08 -32.74
CA ALA A 100 27.31 -24.81 -32.41
C ALA A 100 26.62 -26.00 -31.73
N LEU A 101 26.86 -27.22 -32.21
CA LEU A 101 26.33 -28.44 -31.60
C LEU A 101 26.85 -28.62 -30.17
N LEU A 102 28.15 -28.40 -29.93
CA LEU A 102 28.73 -28.53 -28.60
C LEU A 102 28.12 -27.52 -27.61
N VAL A 103 28.01 -26.25 -28.00
CA VAL A 103 27.37 -25.22 -27.16
C VAL A 103 25.89 -25.55 -26.91
N THR A 104 25.20 -26.12 -27.89
CA THR A 104 23.81 -26.59 -27.72
C THR A 104 23.71 -27.71 -26.70
N VAL A 105 24.62 -28.69 -26.72
CA VAL A 105 24.66 -29.78 -25.73
C VAL A 105 24.89 -29.24 -24.33
N VAL A 106 25.77 -28.24 -24.16
CA VAL A 106 25.98 -27.57 -22.86
C VAL A 106 24.67 -26.96 -22.35
N TRP A 107 23.93 -26.24 -23.21
CA TRP A 107 22.64 -25.68 -22.84
C TRP A 107 21.57 -26.74 -22.53
N ALA A 108 21.56 -27.87 -23.23
CA ALA A 108 20.67 -28.98 -22.95
C ALA A 108 20.92 -29.57 -21.55
N VAL A 109 22.19 -29.70 -21.15
CA VAL A 109 22.56 -30.15 -19.79
C VAL A 109 22.12 -29.14 -18.74
N VAL A 110 22.40 -27.85 -18.96
CA VAL A 110 21.95 -26.77 -18.05
C VAL A 110 20.42 -26.79 -17.89
N ALA A 111 19.68 -26.92 -18.99
CA ALA A 111 18.22 -26.99 -18.98
C ALA A 111 17.71 -28.23 -18.21
N ALA A 112 18.31 -29.40 -18.42
CA ALA A 112 17.96 -30.61 -17.70
C ALA A 112 18.17 -30.48 -16.19
N VAL A 113 19.30 -29.91 -15.76
CA VAL A 113 19.60 -29.66 -14.34
C VAL A 113 18.61 -28.68 -13.74
N LEU A 114 18.36 -27.55 -14.40
CA LEU A 114 17.39 -26.55 -13.94
C LEU A 114 15.97 -27.13 -13.85
N TYR A 115 15.57 -27.95 -14.81
CA TYR A 115 14.28 -28.64 -14.78
C TYR A 115 14.16 -29.55 -13.56
N VAL A 116 15.16 -30.38 -13.28
CA VAL A 116 15.16 -31.29 -12.13
C VAL A 116 15.10 -30.51 -10.81
N LEU A 117 15.94 -29.49 -10.65
CA LEU A 117 15.98 -28.65 -9.44
C LEU A 117 14.70 -27.82 -9.26
N GLY A 118 14.16 -27.28 -10.35
CA GLY A 118 12.88 -26.56 -10.32
C GLY A 118 11.74 -27.51 -9.94
N ARG A 119 11.74 -28.71 -10.53
CA ARG A 119 10.73 -29.73 -10.26
C ARG A 119 10.77 -30.20 -8.81
N SER A 120 11.94 -30.39 -8.20
CA SER A 120 12.07 -30.81 -6.81
C SER A 120 11.55 -29.73 -5.86
N ARG A 121 11.96 -28.47 -6.05
CA ARG A 121 11.47 -27.33 -5.25
C ARG A 121 9.96 -27.17 -5.35
N MET A 122 9.38 -27.31 -6.55
CA MET A 122 7.93 -27.27 -6.71
C MET A 122 7.18 -28.42 -6.02
N ARG A 123 7.84 -29.55 -5.69
CA ARG A 123 7.20 -30.62 -4.89
C ARG A 123 7.18 -30.30 -3.41
N GLU A 124 8.14 -29.51 -2.93
CA GLU A 124 8.27 -29.15 -1.51
C GLU A 124 7.32 -28.03 -1.10
N VAL A 125 6.92 -27.15 -2.04
CA VAL A 125 5.93 -26.11 -1.77
C VAL A 125 4.54 -26.73 -1.83
N SER A 126 3.91 -26.98 -0.68
CA SER A 126 2.47 -27.32 -0.63
C SER A 126 1.66 -26.06 -0.98
N PRO A 127 0.89 -26.05 -2.07
CA PRO A 127 0.08 -24.89 -2.45
C PRO A 127 -1.17 -24.70 -1.58
N LYS A 128 -1.41 -25.60 -0.61
CA LYS A 128 -2.49 -25.46 0.35
C LYS A 128 -1.94 -24.73 1.58
N PRO A 129 -2.43 -23.52 1.89
CA PRO A 129 -2.17 -22.92 3.18
C PRO A 129 -2.96 -23.71 4.23
N GLU A 130 -2.40 -24.83 4.68
CA GLU A 130 -3.07 -25.77 5.59
C GLU A 130 -3.55 -25.07 6.85
N GLN A 131 -2.73 -24.15 7.38
CA GLN A 131 -3.08 -23.31 8.52
C GLN A 131 -4.28 -22.39 8.25
N THR A 132 -4.33 -21.71 7.09
CA THR A 132 -5.46 -20.84 6.74
C THR A 132 -6.74 -21.64 6.55
N ILE A 133 -6.66 -22.83 5.97
CA ILE A 133 -7.82 -23.72 5.82
C ILE A 133 -8.30 -24.23 7.18
N GLU A 134 -7.39 -24.47 8.12
CA GLU A 134 -7.70 -24.93 9.47
C GLU A 134 -8.35 -23.84 10.31
N THR A 135 -7.81 -22.61 10.30
CA THR A 135 -8.42 -21.45 10.97
C THR A 135 -9.82 -21.15 10.42
N LEU A 136 -10.01 -21.18 9.10
CA LEU A 136 -11.34 -20.98 8.50
C LEU A 136 -12.34 -22.09 8.87
N LYS A 137 -11.87 -23.32 9.13
CA LYS A 137 -12.71 -24.41 9.62
C LYS A 137 -13.08 -24.23 11.09
N GLU A 138 -12.14 -23.79 11.93
CA GLU A 138 -12.40 -23.47 13.34
C GLU A 138 -13.40 -22.32 13.47
N ASP A 139 -13.22 -21.23 12.71
CA ASP A 139 -14.14 -20.10 12.68
C ASP A 139 -15.55 -20.51 12.23
N ALA A 140 -15.64 -21.36 11.21
CA ALA A 140 -16.90 -21.90 10.73
C ALA A 140 -17.57 -22.86 11.75
N GLN A 141 -16.77 -23.61 12.53
CA GLN A 141 -17.27 -24.46 13.61
C GLN A 141 -17.78 -23.62 14.79
N TRP A 142 -17.04 -22.58 15.19
CA TRP A 142 -17.45 -21.67 16.27
C TRP A 142 -18.76 -20.94 15.92
N ALA A 143 -18.92 -20.49 14.68
CA ALA A 143 -20.16 -19.88 14.20
C ALA A 143 -21.36 -20.83 14.18
N ARG A 144 -21.15 -22.15 14.08
CA ARG A 144 -22.22 -23.17 14.11
C ARG A 144 -22.64 -23.58 15.52
N HIS A 145 -21.75 -23.39 16.50
CA HIS A 145 -22.03 -23.70 17.90
C HIS A 145 -21.70 -22.51 18.81
N PRO A 146 -22.44 -21.39 18.70
CA PRO A 146 -22.32 -20.31 19.66
C PRO A 146 -22.83 -20.83 21.01
N THR A 147 -21.91 -21.23 21.89
CA THR A 147 -22.21 -21.56 23.28
C THR A 147 -22.88 -20.35 23.91
N ARG A 148 -24.16 -20.49 24.26
CA ARG A 148 -24.91 -19.54 25.09
C ARG A 148 -24.40 -19.53 26.52
#